data_AF-A0A221NY03-F1
#
_entry.id   AF-A0A221NY03-F1
#
_cell.length_a   1.000
_cell.length_b   1.000
_cell.length_c   1.000
_cell.angle_alpha   90.00
_cell.angle_beta   90.00
_cell.angle_gamma   90.00
#
_symmetry.space_group_name_H-M   'P 1'
#
loop_
_entity.id
_entity.type
_entity.pdbx_description
1 polymer ?
#
loop_
_entity_poly.entity_id
_entity_poly.type
_entity_poly.pdbx_seq_one_letter_code
_entity_poly.pdbx_strand_id
1 'polypeptide(L)'
;MSYGQGGPQSQWDPWKPQSQQSWSSGSDDGTPDWAALAEASEARNKRRKLLFIGGGTFATIAIGAAVAMTVVSTNGTHGPSGNPTNLPVSASLPASTTAAPSFAPTSAPPPLDPKDFISSVTKDTAPLGPGTLFPGSQLTMGDTVYKKGATADTVNCASAVGGALPKVLTAHGCTRLIRVTYAEGPVAVTVGVAVFNTAAEAEKAKTQAAGKKSIVHSLPGKGVKNFCDAAICRTTANAYGRYAYFTISGFTSGKNVTTKDTQVFRTGDDLAQFTANQIHRRGEAQASAAANR
;
A
#
# COMPACT_ATOMS: atom_id res chain seq x y z
N MET A 1 -19.72 29.16 -64.12
CA MET A 1 -18.70 28.28 -63.52
C MET A 1 -18.12 29.03 -62.32
N SER A 2 -18.55 28.71 -61.10
CA SER A 2 -17.94 29.21 -59.86
C SER A 2 -18.25 28.25 -58.71
N TYR A 3 -17.22 27.98 -57.92
CA TYR A 3 -17.12 26.95 -56.88
C TYR A 3 -17.69 27.41 -55.52
N GLY A 4 -18.02 26.45 -54.64
CA GLY A 4 -17.61 26.55 -53.22
C GLY A 4 -18.68 26.52 -52.13
N GLN A 5 -18.97 25.30 -51.64
CA GLN A 5 -19.00 24.85 -50.23
C GLN A 5 -19.17 25.88 -49.08
N GLY A 6 -20.15 25.62 -48.21
CA GLY A 6 -20.27 26.21 -46.87
C GLY A 6 -21.49 25.66 -46.10
N GLY A 7 -21.34 24.51 -45.43
CA GLY A 7 -22.39 23.89 -44.61
C GLY A 7 -22.64 24.64 -43.28
N PRO A 8 -23.84 24.51 -42.68
CA PRO A 8 -24.17 25.22 -41.45
C PRO A 8 -23.58 24.54 -40.19
N GLN A 9 -23.00 25.37 -39.31
CA GLN A 9 -22.57 24.99 -37.96
C GLN A 9 -23.78 24.61 -37.10
N SER A 10 -23.89 23.36 -36.68
CA SER A 10 -24.82 22.94 -35.62
C SER A 10 -24.23 23.27 -34.25
N GLN A 11 -24.71 24.37 -33.67
CA GLN A 11 -24.43 24.86 -32.33
C GLN A 11 -24.99 23.87 -31.29
N TRP A 12 -24.13 23.31 -30.44
CA TRP A 12 -24.54 22.43 -29.33
C TRP A 12 -24.86 23.27 -28.10
N ASP A 13 -26.08 23.14 -27.59
CA ASP A 13 -26.62 23.96 -26.48
C ASP A 13 -26.96 23.05 -25.27
N PRO A 14 -26.24 23.13 -24.14
CA PRO A 14 -26.27 22.14 -23.06
C PRO A 14 -27.48 22.16 -22.10
N TRP A 15 -28.57 22.89 -22.37
CA TRP A 15 -29.62 23.16 -21.38
C TRP A 15 -31.06 22.79 -21.78
N LYS A 16 -31.30 21.63 -22.43
CA LYS A 16 -32.64 21.06 -22.56
C LYS A 16 -32.73 19.61 -22.04
N PRO A 17 -33.56 19.32 -21.01
CA PRO A 17 -33.83 17.96 -20.55
C PRO A 17 -35.02 17.36 -21.31
N GLN A 18 -34.94 16.04 -21.55
CA GLN A 18 -35.94 15.12 -22.14
C GLN A 18 -35.92 14.92 -23.66
N SER A 19 -35.12 13.95 -24.10
CA SER A 19 -35.52 13.02 -25.16
C SER A 19 -35.00 11.63 -24.80
N GLN A 20 -35.91 10.73 -24.40
CA GLN A 20 -35.62 9.30 -24.31
C GLN A 20 -35.26 8.78 -25.69
N GLN A 21 -34.15 8.04 -25.78
CA GLN A 21 -33.91 7.14 -26.92
C GLN A 21 -33.89 5.71 -26.42
N SER A 22 -34.84 4.94 -26.96
CA SER A 22 -34.91 3.48 -26.89
C SER A 22 -33.87 2.88 -27.83
N TRP A 23 -33.03 1.98 -27.33
CA TRP A 23 -32.16 1.15 -28.19
C TRP A 23 -32.47 -0.32 -27.95
N SER A 24 -32.96 -0.92 -29.03
CA SER A 24 -33.32 -2.32 -29.21
C SER A 24 -32.11 -3.25 -29.18
N SER A 25 -32.41 -4.48 -28.81
CA SER A 25 -31.54 -5.66 -28.67
C SER A 25 -30.79 -6.09 -29.94
N GLY A 26 -29.52 -6.47 -29.75
CA GLY A 26 -28.95 -7.71 -30.32
C GLY A 26 -28.01 -7.58 -31.52
N SER A 27 -26.71 -7.74 -31.27
CA SER A 27 -25.78 -8.76 -31.83
C SER A 27 -24.32 -8.27 -31.86
N ASP A 28 -23.41 -9.23 -31.68
CA ASP A 28 -22.06 -9.18 -31.12
C ASP A 28 -20.99 -8.32 -31.82
N ASP A 29 -20.13 -7.68 -31.02
CA ASP A 29 -18.70 -7.48 -31.33
C ASP A 29 -17.86 -7.20 -30.05
N GLY A 30 -17.01 -8.16 -29.66
CA GLY A 30 -15.64 -7.89 -29.18
C GLY A 30 -15.35 -7.49 -27.72
N THR A 31 -16.31 -7.45 -26.78
CA THR A 31 -15.98 -7.18 -25.36
C THR A 31 -15.86 -8.47 -24.54
N PRO A 32 -14.75 -8.70 -23.79
CA PRO A 32 -14.64 -9.82 -22.87
C PRO A 32 -15.80 -9.81 -21.87
N ASP A 33 -16.40 -10.98 -21.63
CA ASP A 33 -17.48 -11.15 -20.67
C ASP A 33 -16.93 -11.04 -19.23
N TRP A 34 -16.78 -9.79 -18.78
CA TRP A 34 -16.35 -9.43 -17.43
C TRP A 34 -17.37 -9.86 -16.37
N ALA A 35 -18.63 -10.06 -16.76
CA ALA A 35 -19.67 -10.55 -15.86
C ALA A 35 -19.47 -12.04 -15.57
N ALA A 36 -19.16 -12.85 -16.59
CA ALA A 36 -18.80 -14.27 -16.40
C ALA A 36 -17.52 -14.46 -15.58
N LEU A 37 -16.53 -13.56 -15.69
CA LEU A 37 -15.33 -13.58 -14.85
C LEU A 37 -15.61 -13.16 -13.40
N ALA A 38 -16.52 -12.20 -13.17
CA ALA A 38 -16.95 -11.80 -11.85
C ALA A 38 -17.72 -12.95 -11.15
N GLU A 39 -18.65 -13.61 -11.84
CA GLU A 39 -19.37 -14.77 -11.29
C GLU A 39 -18.46 -15.98 -11.04
N ALA A 40 -17.47 -16.23 -11.91
CA ALA A 40 -16.47 -17.27 -11.68
C ALA A 40 -15.59 -16.99 -10.45
N SER A 41 -15.32 -15.71 -10.13
CA SER A 41 -14.54 -15.32 -8.94
C SER A 41 -15.35 -15.41 -7.64
N GLU A 42 -16.65 -15.10 -7.67
CA GLU A 42 -17.53 -15.28 -6.51
C GLU A 42 -17.81 -16.77 -6.21
N ALA A 43 -17.99 -17.61 -7.23
CA ALA A 43 -18.21 -19.05 -7.07
C ALA A 43 -16.98 -19.77 -6.48
N ARG A 44 -15.77 -19.37 -6.88
CA ARG A 44 -14.51 -19.96 -6.38
C ARG A 44 -14.22 -19.56 -4.93
N ASN A 45 -14.56 -18.33 -4.52
CA ASN A 45 -14.36 -17.86 -3.15
C ASN A 45 -15.33 -18.52 -2.16
N LYS A 46 -16.59 -18.78 -2.57
CA LYS A 46 -17.56 -19.53 -1.75
C LYS A 46 -17.17 -21.01 -1.59
N ARG A 47 -16.66 -21.67 -2.64
CA ARG A 47 -16.15 -23.07 -2.54
C ARG A 47 -14.92 -23.19 -1.63
N ARG A 48 -14.01 -22.21 -1.65
CA ARG A 48 -12.83 -22.22 -0.76
C ARG A 48 -13.22 -22.05 0.71
N LYS A 49 -14.22 -21.22 1.01
CA LYS A 49 -14.70 -21.00 2.39
C LYS A 49 -15.42 -22.23 2.97
N LEU A 50 -16.12 -23.01 2.15
CA LEU A 50 -16.76 -24.27 2.58
C LEU A 50 -15.75 -25.41 2.82
N LEU A 51 -14.68 -25.50 2.03
CA LEU A 51 -13.64 -26.53 2.20
C LEU A 51 -12.76 -26.31 3.45
N PHE A 52 -12.63 -25.08 3.95
CA PHE A 52 -11.86 -24.78 5.16
C PHE A 52 -12.65 -24.87 6.48
N ILE A 53 -13.99 -25.02 6.43
CA ILE A 53 -14.84 -25.11 7.63
C ILE A 53 -15.29 -26.57 7.92
N GLY A 54 -15.13 -27.50 6.97
CA GLY A 54 -15.63 -28.88 7.07
C GLY A 54 -14.59 -30.00 7.06
N GLY A 55 -13.33 -29.75 7.47
CA GLY A 55 -12.24 -30.71 7.28
C GLY A 55 -11.31 -30.86 8.49
N GLY A 56 -11.85 -31.16 9.66
CA GLY A 56 -11.07 -31.51 10.85
C GLY A 56 -11.48 -32.88 11.38
N THR A 57 -10.62 -33.89 11.19
CA THR A 57 -10.10 -34.87 12.18
C THR A 57 -9.93 -36.32 11.66
N PHE A 58 -8.78 -36.89 12.06
CA PHE A 58 -8.32 -38.30 12.07
C PHE A 58 -7.89 -39.00 10.77
N ALA A 59 -6.59 -39.33 10.64
CA ALA A 59 -6.06 -40.67 10.96
C ALA A 59 -4.56 -40.84 10.60
N THR A 60 -3.95 -41.78 11.30
CA THR A 60 -2.54 -42.10 11.53
C THR A 60 -1.78 -42.82 10.39
N ILE A 61 -0.46 -42.58 10.37
CA ILE A 61 0.68 -43.48 10.07
C ILE A 61 0.47 -44.63 9.05
N ALA A 62 1.23 -44.60 7.95
CA ALA A 62 1.85 -45.81 7.38
C ALA A 62 2.97 -45.48 6.39
N ILE A 63 4.16 -46.03 6.66
CA ILE A 63 5.30 -46.16 5.76
C ILE A 63 4.95 -47.22 4.70
N GLY A 64 5.33 -47.00 3.43
CA GLY A 64 5.23 -48.03 2.40
C GLY A 64 5.76 -47.57 1.04
N ALA A 65 6.79 -48.26 0.56
CA ALA A 65 7.53 -47.98 -0.66
C ALA A 65 6.85 -48.52 -1.94
N ALA A 66 7.32 -47.98 -3.08
CA ALA A 66 7.29 -48.54 -4.45
C ALA A 66 5.91 -48.51 -5.18
N VAL A 67 5.77 -48.41 -6.51
CA VAL A 67 6.58 -48.81 -7.67
C VAL A 67 6.31 -47.85 -8.85
N ALA A 68 7.27 -47.79 -9.77
CA ALA A 68 7.33 -47.04 -11.03
C ALA A 68 6.16 -47.24 -12.01
N MET A 69 5.89 -46.20 -12.82
CA MET A 69 5.18 -46.32 -14.10
C MET A 69 6.10 -46.01 -15.28
N THR A 70 6.53 -47.10 -15.92
CA THR A 70 6.62 -47.36 -17.36
C THR A 70 6.60 -46.15 -18.31
N VAL A 71 7.75 -45.88 -18.94
CA VAL A 71 7.78 -45.13 -20.21
C VAL A 71 7.64 -46.14 -21.35
N VAL A 72 6.62 -45.90 -22.17
CA VAL A 72 6.30 -46.62 -23.40
C VAL A 72 7.46 -46.52 -24.40
N SER A 73 7.90 -47.67 -24.90
CA SER A 73 8.74 -47.80 -26.08
C SER A 73 7.87 -47.63 -27.34
N THR A 74 8.32 -46.81 -28.30
CA THR A 74 7.76 -46.78 -29.66
C THR A 74 8.84 -47.12 -30.69
N ASN A 75 8.62 -48.30 -31.26
CA ASN A 75 9.00 -48.90 -32.53
C ASN A 75 9.89 -48.15 -33.56
N GLY A 76 10.83 -48.94 -34.07
CA GLY A 76 11.10 -49.18 -35.50
C GLY A 76 12.43 -49.93 -35.66
N THR A 77 12.63 -51.01 -36.41
CA THR A 77 11.82 -51.80 -37.37
C THR A 77 12.66 -53.05 -37.73
N HIS A 78 11.99 -54.19 -37.99
CA HIS A 78 12.48 -55.45 -38.64
C HIS A 78 13.19 -56.51 -37.77
N GLY A 79 12.57 -57.69 -37.64
CA GLY A 79 13.16 -58.94 -37.11
C GLY A 79 13.61 -59.89 -38.23
N PRO A 80 13.76 -61.22 -38.02
CA PRO A 80 13.94 -61.99 -36.79
C PRO A 80 15.16 -62.96 -36.86
N SER A 81 15.32 -63.81 -35.84
CA SER A 81 16.11 -65.06 -35.78
C SER A 81 17.57 -64.99 -35.29
N GLY A 82 17.88 -65.86 -34.33
CA GLY A 82 19.23 -66.18 -33.87
C GLY A 82 19.36 -66.14 -32.35
N ASN A 83 19.26 -67.30 -31.69
CA ASN A 83 19.73 -67.49 -30.32
C ASN A 83 21.27 -67.47 -30.32
N PRO A 84 21.95 -66.56 -29.60
CA PRO A 84 23.38 -66.67 -29.36
C PRO A 84 23.60 -67.06 -27.90
N THR A 85 23.71 -68.36 -27.65
CA THR A 85 24.48 -68.87 -26.51
C THR A 85 25.97 -68.66 -26.80
N ASN A 86 26.69 -68.15 -25.79
CA ASN A 86 28.12 -67.80 -25.75
C ASN A 86 28.55 -66.47 -26.41
N LEU A 87 28.55 -65.41 -25.60
CA LEU A 87 29.43 -64.25 -25.71
C LEU A 87 30.14 -64.04 -24.36
N PRO A 88 31.39 -63.53 -24.37
CA PRO A 88 32.28 -63.54 -23.20
C PRO A 88 31.75 -62.65 -22.08
N VAL A 89 32.14 -62.98 -20.83
CA VAL A 89 31.89 -62.20 -19.61
C VAL A 89 32.01 -60.71 -19.89
N SER A 90 30.91 -59.98 -19.73
CA SER A 90 30.92 -58.52 -19.70
C SER A 90 31.94 -58.07 -18.67
N ALA A 91 33.04 -57.48 -19.15
CA ALA A 91 33.97 -56.76 -18.30
C ALA A 91 33.17 -55.76 -17.45
N SER A 92 33.42 -55.77 -16.15
CA SER A 92 32.90 -54.75 -15.24
C SER A 92 33.33 -53.38 -15.76
N LEU A 93 32.35 -52.55 -16.12
CA LEU A 93 32.57 -51.12 -16.37
C LEU A 93 33.25 -50.54 -15.13
N PRO A 94 34.32 -49.73 -15.27
CA PRO A 94 34.89 -49.05 -14.11
C PRO A 94 33.78 -48.21 -13.49
N ALA A 95 33.59 -48.35 -12.17
CA ALA A 95 32.63 -47.54 -11.44
C ALA A 95 32.91 -46.07 -11.73
N SER A 96 32.02 -45.42 -12.48
CA SER A 96 32.10 -43.98 -12.74
C SER A 96 31.90 -43.26 -11.41
N THR A 97 32.98 -42.96 -10.70
CA THR A 97 33.01 -42.05 -9.54
C THR A 97 32.93 -40.59 -9.99
N THR A 98 32.09 -40.29 -10.98
CA THR A 98 31.80 -38.91 -11.35
C THR A 98 30.76 -38.40 -10.37
N ALA A 99 31.24 -37.76 -9.30
CA ALA A 99 30.41 -36.95 -8.42
C ALA A 99 29.51 -36.06 -9.28
N ALA A 100 28.18 -36.16 -9.09
CA ALA A 100 27.24 -35.29 -9.76
C ALA A 100 27.62 -33.83 -9.45
N PRO A 101 27.69 -32.93 -10.46
CA PRO A 101 27.95 -31.53 -10.19
C PRO A 101 26.87 -31.00 -9.26
N SER A 102 27.26 -30.65 -8.04
CA SER A 102 26.37 -30.05 -7.05
C SER A 102 26.49 -28.54 -7.18
N PHE A 103 25.36 -27.85 -7.36
CA PHE A 103 25.32 -26.40 -7.24
C PHE A 103 25.38 -26.05 -5.75
N ALA A 104 26.27 -25.12 -5.40
CA ALA A 104 26.21 -24.53 -4.07
C ALA A 104 24.81 -23.94 -3.86
N PRO A 105 24.18 -24.13 -2.69
CA PRO A 105 22.88 -23.53 -2.42
C PRO A 105 23.01 -22.01 -2.54
N THR A 106 22.40 -21.44 -3.58
CA THR A 106 22.25 -19.98 -3.70
C THR A 106 21.19 -19.54 -2.70
N SER A 107 21.62 -18.91 -1.60
CA SER A 107 20.71 -18.18 -0.72
C SER A 107 20.21 -16.94 -1.44
N ALA A 108 18.92 -16.68 -1.37
CA ALA A 108 18.38 -15.39 -1.77
C ALA A 108 19.08 -14.27 -0.96
N PRO A 109 19.37 -13.11 -1.57
CA PRO A 109 19.89 -11.97 -0.82
C PRO A 109 18.91 -11.57 0.29
N PRO A 110 19.41 -11.04 1.42
CA PRO A 110 18.56 -10.64 2.52
C PRO A 110 17.52 -9.61 2.06
N PRO A 111 16.29 -9.65 2.59
CA PRO A 111 15.26 -8.69 2.24
C PRO A 111 15.72 -7.27 2.56
N LEU A 112 15.50 -6.36 1.62
CA LEU A 112 15.80 -4.94 1.76
C LEU A 112 14.96 -4.31 2.88
N ASP A 113 15.57 -3.53 3.78
CA ASP A 113 14.84 -2.81 4.83
C ASP A 113 14.07 -1.62 4.23
N PRO A 114 12.73 -1.58 4.31
CA PRO A 114 11.91 -0.44 3.87
C PRO A 114 12.38 0.91 4.41
N LYS A 115 12.86 0.94 5.67
CA LYS A 115 13.29 2.18 6.34
C LYS A 115 14.50 2.80 5.64
N ASP A 116 15.39 2.01 5.06
CA ASP A 116 16.56 2.53 4.37
C ASP A 116 16.17 3.41 3.17
N PHE A 117 15.12 3.03 2.46
CA PHE A 117 14.64 3.74 1.27
C PHE A 117 13.96 5.09 1.57
N ILE A 118 13.62 5.33 2.83
CA ILE A 118 13.01 6.59 3.29
C ILE A 118 13.89 7.34 4.30
N SER A 119 15.13 6.91 4.53
CA SER A 119 15.99 7.50 5.56
C SER A 119 16.72 8.76 5.11
N SER A 120 16.82 9.03 3.82
CA SER A 120 17.44 10.25 3.29
C SER A 120 16.75 10.75 2.02
N VAL A 121 16.94 12.02 1.69
CA VAL A 121 16.44 12.62 0.45
C VAL A 121 16.99 11.97 -0.81
N THR A 122 18.21 11.43 -0.74
CA THR A 122 18.86 10.75 -1.86
C THR A 122 18.29 9.36 -2.14
N LYS A 123 17.74 8.69 -1.12
CA LYS A 123 17.12 7.36 -1.25
C LYS A 123 15.62 7.46 -1.50
N ASP A 124 14.99 8.47 -0.89
CA ASP A 124 13.56 8.67 -0.94
C ASP A 124 13.13 9.52 -2.14
N THR A 125 12.98 8.86 -3.27
CA THR A 125 12.83 9.46 -4.61
C THR A 125 11.40 9.39 -5.16
N ALA A 126 10.52 8.61 -4.54
CA ALA A 126 9.12 8.53 -4.98
C ALA A 126 8.41 9.91 -4.94
N PRO A 127 7.38 10.16 -5.74
CA PRO A 127 6.58 11.39 -5.62
C PRO A 127 6.00 11.54 -4.21
N LEU A 128 6.08 12.74 -3.64
CA LEU A 128 5.64 13.00 -2.27
C LEU A 128 4.68 14.19 -2.25
N GLY A 129 3.44 13.95 -1.84
CA GLY A 129 2.43 14.98 -1.64
C GLY A 129 1.26 14.50 -0.77
N PRO A 130 0.28 15.38 -0.49
CA PRO A 130 -0.88 15.01 0.32
C PRO A 130 -1.67 13.84 -0.28
N GLY A 131 -1.79 13.77 -1.62
CA GLY A 131 -2.51 12.69 -2.29
C GLY A 131 -1.80 11.34 -2.21
N THR A 132 -0.46 11.32 -2.10
CA THR A 132 0.31 10.08 -2.01
C THR A 132 0.43 9.59 -0.57
N LEU A 133 0.59 10.49 0.41
CA LEU A 133 0.65 10.13 1.83
C LEU A 133 -0.73 9.83 2.42
N PHE A 134 -1.76 10.54 1.96
CA PHE A 134 -3.10 10.45 2.51
C PHE A 134 -4.10 10.19 1.37
N PRO A 135 -4.11 9.00 0.77
CA PRO A 135 -5.00 8.70 -0.36
C PRO A 135 -6.48 8.65 0.07
N GLY A 136 -7.38 8.74 -0.91
CA GLY A 136 -8.82 8.61 -0.71
C GLY A 136 -9.52 9.84 -0.10
N SER A 137 -10.82 9.71 0.10
CA SER A 137 -11.73 10.68 0.74
C SER A 137 -12.05 10.34 2.21
N GLN A 138 -11.65 9.16 2.65
CA GLN A 138 -11.82 8.66 4.00
C GLN A 138 -10.71 7.67 4.34
N LEU A 139 -10.57 7.38 5.63
CA LEU A 139 -9.66 6.39 6.17
C LEU A 139 -10.44 5.45 7.07
N THR A 140 -10.13 4.16 7.01
CA THR A 140 -10.66 3.17 7.95
C THR A 140 -9.51 2.62 8.82
N MET A 141 -9.67 2.65 10.14
CA MET A 141 -8.79 1.98 11.11
C MET A 141 -9.64 1.05 11.97
N GLY A 142 -9.42 -0.26 11.86
CA GLY A 142 -10.34 -1.25 12.43
C GLY A 142 -11.77 -1.02 11.89
N ASP A 143 -12.73 -0.89 12.79
CA ASP A 143 -14.13 -0.62 12.44
C ASP A 143 -14.48 0.88 12.35
N THR A 144 -13.50 1.76 12.55
CA THR A 144 -13.73 3.22 12.60
C THR A 144 -13.43 3.88 11.28
N VAL A 145 -14.41 4.62 10.74
CA VAL A 145 -14.27 5.38 9.49
C VAL A 145 -14.12 6.86 9.81
N TYR A 146 -12.98 7.40 9.40
CA TYR A 146 -12.60 8.80 9.53
C TYR A 146 -12.84 9.53 8.20
N LYS A 147 -13.64 10.60 8.23
CA LYS A 147 -13.85 11.43 7.05
C LYS A 147 -12.66 12.36 6.85
N LYS A 148 -12.09 12.37 5.64
CA LYS A 148 -10.97 13.25 5.31
C LYS A 148 -11.46 14.66 5.05
N GLY A 149 -10.87 15.60 5.76
CA GLY A 149 -11.04 17.03 5.58
C GLY A 149 -10.00 17.63 4.63
N ALA A 150 -9.60 18.86 4.93
CA ALA A 150 -8.63 19.60 4.14
C ALA A 150 -7.23 18.97 4.20
N THR A 151 -6.47 19.21 3.13
CA THR A 151 -5.05 18.85 3.00
C THR A 151 -4.26 20.08 2.59
N ALA A 152 -3.01 20.18 3.04
CA ALA A 152 -2.11 21.25 2.64
C ALA A 152 -0.68 20.71 2.44
N ASP A 153 0.07 21.40 1.59
CA ASP A 153 1.48 21.14 1.34
C ASP A 153 2.22 22.47 1.45
N THR A 154 2.96 22.66 2.54
CA THR A 154 3.53 23.96 2.91
C THR A 154 5.05 23.88 2.88
N VAL A 155 5.70 24.71 2.07
CA VAL A 155 7.17 24.78 2.00
C VAL A 155 7.75 25.46 3.24
N ASN A 156 7.15 26.58 3.68
CA ASN A 156 7.53 27.22 4.93
C ASN A 156 6.97 26.46 6.13
N CYS A 157 7.68 25.43 6.60
CA CYS A 157 7.20 24.58 7.70
C CYS A 157 6.82 25.38 8.97
N ALA A 158 7.56 26.46 9.27
CA ALA A 158 7.37 27.25 10.47
C ALA A 158 6.04 28.03 10.48
N SER A 159 5.41 28.29 9.33
CA SER A 159 4.15 29.05 9.25
C SER A 159 2.90 28.23 9.59
N ALA A 160 3.04 26.92 9.75
CA ALA A 160 1.92 25.99 9.98
C ALA A 160 2.07 25.20 11.29
N VAL A 161 2.93 25.69 12.18
CA VAL A 161 3.20 25.12 13.51
C VAL A 161 3.35 26.24 14.53
N GLY A 162 3.18 25.91 15.81
CA GLY A 162 3.22 26.85 16.91
C GLY A 162 4.05 26.35 18.10
N GLY A 163 4.25 27.25 19.06
CA GLY A 163 5.06 27.02 20.24
C GLY A 163 6.53 26.79 19.91
N ALA A 164 7.09 25.63 20.28
CA ALA A 164 8.52 25.35 20.05
C ALA A 164 8.84 24.89 18.62
N LEU A 165 7.86 24.39 17.87
CA LEU A 165 8.08 23.80 16.55
C LEU A 165 8.63 24.75 15.49
N PRO A 166 8.25 26.04 15.38
CA PRO A 166 8.82 26.94 14.38
C PRO A 166 10.35 26.96 14.41
N LYS A 167 10.93 27.08 15.61
CA LYS A 167 12.39 27.08 15.81
C LYS A 167 13.00 25.70 15.54
N VAL A 168 12.37 24.63 16.05
CA VAL A 168 12.87 23.25 15.90
C VAL A 168 12.87 22.83 14.43
N LEU A 169 11.77 23.03 13.70
CA LEU A 169 11.67 22.66 12.29
C LEU A 169 12.65 23.45 11.42
N THR A 170 12.84 24.74 11.70
CA THR A 170 13.82 25.57 11.00
C THR A 170 15.25 25.10 11.26
N ALA A 171 15.60 24.86 12.53
CA ALA A 171 16.95 24.46 12.92
C ALA A 171 17.39 23.10 12.32
N HIS A 172 16.44 22.20 12.09
CA HIS A 172 16.70 20.87 11.53
C HIS A 172 16.48 20.79 10.01
N GLY A 173 16.18 21.91 9.35
CA GLY A 173 16.05 21.96 7.90
C GLY A 173 14.80 21.25 7.37
N CYS A 174 13.65 21.45 8.02
CA CYS A 174 12.38 21.03 7.46
C CYS A 174 12.17 21.70 6.09
N THR A 175 11.93 20.87 5.08
CA THR A 175 11.79 21.31 3.68
C THR A 175 10.33 21.49 3.29
N ARG A 176 9.44 20.66 3.86
CA ARG A 176 8.00 20.65 3.61
C ARG A 176 7.25 20.17 4.83
N LEU A 177 6.06 20.72 5.05
CA LEU A 177 5.09 20.26 6.02
C LEU A 177 3.79 19.90 5.30
N ILE A 178 3.51 18.60 5.22
CA ILE A 178 2.31 18.06 4.58
C ILE A 178 1.27 17.81 5.67
N ARG A 179 0.10 18.43 5.55
CA ARG A 179 -0.97 18.34 6.54
C ARG A 179 -2.23 17.69 5.98
N VAL A 180 -2.94 16.99 6.83
CA VAL A 180 -4.29 16.47 6.58
C VAL A 180 -5.11 16.54 7.86
N THR A 181 -6.40 16.80 7.73
CA THR A 181 -7.34 16.69 8.84
C THR A 181 -8.31 15.55 8.59
N TYR A 182 -8.63 14.80 9.65
CA TYR A 182 -9.69 13.80 9.66
C TYR A 182 -10.68 14.11 10.79
N ALA A 183 -11.93 13.71 10.61
CA ALA A 183 -12.96 13.84 11.64
C ALA A 183 -13.76 12.55 11.82
N GLU A 184 -14.14 12.30 13.06
CA GLU A 184 -15.06 11.24 13.49
C GLU A 184 -15.94 11.80 14.60
N GLY A 185 -17.25 11.83 14.35
CA GLY A 185 -18.22 12.46 15.24
C GLY A 185 -17.82 13.88 15.66
N PRO A 186 -17.68 14.17 16.97
CA PRO A 186 -17.31 15.48 17.48
C PRO A 186 -15.81 15.75 17.46
N VAL A 187 -14.96 14.75 17.16
CA VAL A 187 -13.49 14.84 17.24
C VAL A 187 -12.90 15.12 15.86
N ALA A 188 -11.94 16.04 15.82
CA ALA A 188 -11.10 16.28 14.66
C ALA A 188 -9.62 16.14 15.03
N VAL A 189 -8.83 15.65 14.07
CA VAL A 189 -7.39 15.48 14.21
C VAL A 189 -6.69 16.01 12.97
N THR A 190 -5.76 16.93 13.15
CA THR A 190 -4.81 17.31 12.10
C THR A 190 -3.50 16.57 12.33
N VAL A 191 -3.03 15.89 11.29
CA VAL A 191 -1.68 15.36 11.21
C VAL A 191 -0.84 16.32 10.38
N GLY A 192 0.37 16.63 10.85
CA GLY A 192 1.41 17.29 10.06
C GLY A 192 2.66 16.43 9.96
N VAL A 193 3.06 16.12 8.74
CA VAL A 193 4.29 15.38 8.40
C VAL A 193 5.34 16.36 7.91
N ALA A 194 6.32 16.62 8.76
CA ALA A 194 7.50 17.42 8.45
C ALA A 194 8.56 16.55 7.75
N VAL A 195 9.07 17.04 6.63
CA VAL A 195 9.99 16.33 5.74
C VAL A 195 11.39 16.93 5.88
N PHE A 196 12.35 16.10 6.25
CA PHE A 196 13.75 16.50 6.45
C PHE A 196 14.66 15.89 5.39
N ASN A 197 15.94 16.24 5.37
CA ASN A 197 16.89 15.60 4.46
C ASN A 197 17.34 14.22 4.95
N THR A 198 17.33 13.97 6.26
CA THR A 198 17.79 12.71 6.86
C THR A 198 16.92 12.28 8.02
N ALA A 199 16.96 10.99 8.35
CA ALA A 199 16.28 10.43 9.51
C ALA A 199 16.80 10.99 10.85
N ALA A 200 18.09 11.34 10.92
CA ALA A 200 18.68 11.93 12.11
C ALA A 200 18.06 13.30 12.44
N GLU A 201 17.83 14.14 11.42
CA GLU A 201 17.20 15.45 11.62
C GLU A 201 15.73 15.33 12.02
N ALA A 202 15.00 14.36 11.46
CA ALA A 202 13.63 14.05 11.87
C ALA A 202 13.56 13.59 13.34
N GLU A 203 14.45 12.69 13.76
CA GLU A 203 14.49 12.19 15.15
C GLU A 203 14.85 13.30 16.14
N LYS A 204 15.80 14.17 15.79
CA LYS A 204 16.13 15.36 16.60
C LYS A 204 14.93 16.30 16.72
N ALA A 205 14.23 16.56 15.62
CA ALA A 205 13.04 17.41 15.63
C ALA A 205 11.93 16.85 16.53
N LYS A 206 11.63 15.54 16.44
CA LYS A 206 10.71 14.84 17.35
C LYS A 206 11.16 15.00 18.81
N THR A 207 12.42 14.67 19.11
CA THR A 207 12.95 14.68 20.48
C THR A 207 12.88 16.08 21.09
N GLN A 208 13.22 17.11 20.32
CA GLN A 208 13.17 18.49 20.79
C GLN A 208 11.76 19.07 20.87
N ALA A 209 10.80 18.50 20.13
CA ALA A 209 9.40 18.85 20.23
C ALA A 209 8.72 18.23 21.47
N ALA A 210 9.19 17.06 21.92
CA ALA A 210 8.65 16.36 23.08
C ALA A 210 8.72 17.21 24.36
N GLY A 211 7.64 17.22 25.14
CA GLY A 211 7.56 17.94 26.42
C GLY A 211 7.49 19.47 26.31
N LYS A 212 7.59 20.03 25.10
CA LYS A 212 7.38 21.47 24.84
C LYS A 212 5.96 21.66 24.32
N LYS A 213 5.39 22.86 24.44
CA LYS A 213 4.07 23.23 23.90
C LYS A 213 4.09 23.26 22.35
N SER A 214 4.45 22.14 21.74
CA SER A 214 4.71 21.95 20.31
C SER A 214 3.42 21.57 19.61
N ILE A 215 2.92 22.46 18.75
CA ILE A 215 1.63 22.24 18.09
C ILE A 215 1.77 22.32 16.57
N VAL A 216 1.22 21.33 15.86
CA VAL A 216 0.86 21.56 14.46
C VAL A 216 -0.44 22.34 14.44
N HIS A 217 -0.56 23.35 13.57
CA HIS A 217 -1.80 24.11 13.47
C HIS A 217 -2.89 23.23 12.86
N SER A 218 -4.09 23.30 13.46
CA SER A 218 -5.27 22.67 12.88
C SER A 218 -5.49 23.14 11.45
N LEU A 219 -6.03 22.25 10.62
CA LEU A 219 -6.31 22.52 9.21
C LEU A 219 -7.81 22.27 8.94
N PRO A 220 -8.69 23.21 9.31
CA PRO A 220 -10.12 23.09 9.04
C PRO A 220 -10.42 23.17 7.54
N GLY A 221 -11.65 22.84 7.17
CA GLY A 221 -12.12 22.84 5.79
C GLY A 221 -12.52 21.45 5.28
N LYS A 222 -13.11 21.42 4.08
CA LYS A 222 -13.72 20.23 3.47
C LYS A 222 -14.61 19.43 4.44
N GLY A 223 -15.52 20.13 5.13
CA GLY A 223 -16.48 19.53 6.06
C GLY A 223 -15.99 19.39 7.51
N VAL A 224 -14.74 19.74 7.81
CA VAL A 224 -14.23 19.80 9.20
C VAL A 224 -14.27 21.24 9.71
N LYS A 225 -14.91 21.47 10.86
CA LYS A 225 -14.99 22.78 11.52
C LYS A 225 -13.64 23.19 12.12
N ASN A 226 -13.51 24.47 12.46
CA ASN A 226 -12.40 24.95 13.27
C ASN A 226 -12.34 24.21 14.61
N PHE A 227 -11.12 23.95 15.08
CA PHE A 227 -10.85 23.27 16.34
C PHE A 227 -9.43 23.60 16.80
N CYS A 228 -9.20 23.52 18.11
CA CYS A 228 -7.90 23.80 18.73
C CYS A 228 -7.36 25.24 18.53
N ASP A 229 -8.22 26.23 18.28
CA ASP A 229 -7.82 27.63 18.16
C ASP A 229 -7.51 28.27 19.53
N ALA A 230 -8.34 27.96 20.53
CA ALA A 230 -8.19 28.44 21.92
C ALA A 230 -8.38 27.33 22.97
N ALA A 231 -8.70 26.10 22.53
CA ALA A 231 -8.96 24.97 23.40
C ALA A 231 -7.69 24.20 23.74
N ILE A 232 -7.66 23.60 24.93
CA ILE A 232 -6.64 22.59 25.27
C ILE A 232 -6.89 21.37 24.39
N CYS A 233 -5.90 21.03 23.57
CA CYS A 233 -5.93 19.88 22.68
C CYS A 233 -4.80 18.91 23.00
N ARG A 234 -5.00 17.64 22.62
CA ARG A 234 -3.98 16.61 22.76
C ARG A 234 -3.03 16.70 21.58
N THR A 235 -1.72 16.68 21.85
CA THR A 235 -0.69 16.65 20.81
C THR A 235 0.26 15.49 20.97
N THR A 236 0.77 14.96 19.86
CA THR A 236 1.84 13.96 19.86
C THR A 236 2.96 14.34 18.88
N ALA A 237 4.15 13.77 19.09
CA ALA A 237 5.31 13.92 18.23
C ALA A 237 5.99 12.58 18.04
N ASN A 238 6.24 12.19 16.79
CA ASN A 238 6.85 10.92 16.42
C ASN A 238 7.77 11.12 15.21
N ALA A 239 8.59 10.11 14.88
CA ALA A 239 9.43 10.13 13.68
C ALA A 239 9.62 8.71 13.12
N TYR A 240 9.77 8.63 11.81
CA TYR A 240 10.10 7.40 11.09
C TYR A 240 10.75 7.74 9.73
N GLY A 241 11.92 7.18 9.44
CA GLY A 241 12.74 7.62 8.31
C GLY A 241 13.05 9.13 8.40
N ARG A 242 13.12 9.82 7.26
CA ARG A 242 13.33 11.28 7.15
C ARG A 242 12.12 12.14 7.53
N TYR A 243 11.13 11.57 8.22
CA TYR A 243 9.86 12.20 8.52
C TYR A 243 9.66 12.33 10.03
N ALA A 244 9.40 13.54 10.52
CA ALA A 244 8.79 13.73 11.83
C ALA A 244 7.31 14.04 11.62
N TYR A 245 6.43 13.45 12.42
CA TYR A 245 5.00 13.68 12.29
C TYR A 245 4.39 14.02 13.64
N PHE A 246 3.43 14.93 13.58
CA PHE A 246 2.80 15.54 14.74
C PHE A 246 1.30 15.42 14.59
N THR A 247 0.60 15.18 15.69
CA THR A 247 -0.86 15.24 15.71
C THR A 247 -1.33 16.33 16.66
N ILE A 248 -2.46 16.95 16.31
CA ILE A 248 -3.27 17.75 17.23
C ILE A 248 -4.71 17.24 17.15
N SER A 249 -5.27 16.88 18.30
CA SER A 249 -6.56 16.22 18.44
C SER A 249 -7.43 17.00 19.41
N GLY A 250 -8.66 17.30 19.01
CA GLY A 250 -9.59 18.06 19.85
C GLY A 250 -11.04 17.99 19.38
N PHE A 251 -11.91 18.59 20.18
CA PHE A 251 -13.32 18.69 19.85
C PHE A 251 -13.59 19.83 18.87
N THR A 252 -14.42 19.56 17.88
CA THR A 252 -14.92 20.56 16.92
C THR A 252 -15.88 21.57 17.55
N SER A 253 -16.31 21.34 18.79
CA SER A 253 -17.09 22.29 19.60
C SER A 253 -16.23 23.35 20.31
N GLY A 254 -14.90 23.21 20.29
CA GLY A 254 -14.00 24.08 21.06
C GLY A 254 -13.91 23.72 22.55
N LYS A 255 -14.51 22.61 23.00
CA LYS A 255 -14.33 22.10 24.36
C LYS A 255 -12.88 21.69 24.61
N ASN A 256 -12.36 22.00 25.80
CA ASN A 256 -11.07 21.49 26.26
C ASN A 256 -11.05 19.95 26.35
N VAL A 257 -9.98 19.36 25.85
CA VAL A 257 -9.66 17.95 26.04
C VAL A 257 -9.11 17.73 27.45
N THR A 258 -9.60 16.69 28.09
CA THR A 258 -9.17 16.21 29.41
C THR A 258 -8.68 14.77 29.30
N THR A 259 -8.05 14.27 30.36
CA THR A 259 -7.59 12.86 30.43
C THR A 259 -8.72 11.83 30.40
N LYS A 260 -9.98 12.25 30.58
CA LYS A 260 -11.16 11.37 30.50
C LYS A 260 -11.73 11.23 29.10
N ASP A 261 -11.32 12.08 28.16
CA ASP A 261 -11.86 12.10 26.79
C ASP A 261 -11.19 11.01 25.92
N THR A 262 -11.42 9.74 26.25
CA THR A 262 -10.76 8.57 25.62
C THR A 262 -10.93 8.51 24.11
N GLN A 263 -12.06 9.00 23.57
CA GLN A 263 -12.28 9.10 22.13
C GLN A 263 -11.23 9.98 21.45
N VAL A 264 -10.87 11.12 22.04
CA VAL A 264 -9.84 12.02 21.48
C VAL A 264 -8.47 11.34 21.45
N PHE A 265 -8.15 10.55 22.48
CA PHE A 265 -6.90 9.79 22.55
C PHE A 265 -6.87 8.70 21.47
N ARG A 266 -7.91 7.86 21.43
CA ARG A 266 -8.03 6.79 20.43
C ARG A 266 -7.94 7.34 19.01
N THR A 267 -8.74 8.36 18.68
CA THR A 267 -8.70 8.96 17.34
C THR A 267 -7.33 9.55 17.04
N GLY A 268 -6.70 10.26 17.98
CA GLY A 268 -5.35 10.79 17.79
C GLY A 268 -4.30 9.69 17.54
N ASP A 269 -4.40 8.56 18.23
CA ASP A 269 -3.46 7.44 18.14
C ASP A 269 -3.68 6.63 16.85
N ASP A 270 -4.93 6.41 16.44
CA ASP A 270 -5.29 5.80 15.15
C ASP A 270 -4.67 6.59 13.99
N LEU A 271 -4.78 7.92 14.02
CA LEU A 271 -4.24 8.78 12.96
C LEU A 271 -2.70 8.86 12.99
N ALA A 272 -2.08 8.77 14.17
CA ALA A 272 -0.63 8.65 14.29
C ALA A 272 -0.13 7.32 13.71
N GLN A 273 -0.79 6.21 14.06
CA GLN A 273 -0.47 4.88 13.55
C GLN A 273 -0.68 4.78 12.04
N PHE A 274 -1.81 5.30 11.53
CA PHE A 274 -2.05 5.37 10.10
C PHE A 274 -0.92 6.10 9.36
N THR A 275 -0.48 7.24 9.91
CA THR A 275 0.60 8.03 9.30
C THR A 275 1.91 7.24 9.29
N ALA A 276 2.26 6.56 10.38
CA ALA A 276 3.41 5.67 10.43
C ALA A 276 3.33 4.58 9.35
N ASN A 277 2.17 3.94 9.21
CA ASN A 277 1.93 2.91 8.20
C ASN A 277 2.09 3.46 6.78
N GLN A 278 1.59 4.67 6.48
CA GLN A 278 1.75 5.26 5.15
C GLN A 278 3.21 5.57 4.82
N ILE A 279 3.97 6.10 5.79
CA ILE A 279 5.40 6.34 5.61
C ILE A 279 6.15 5.00 5.44
N HIS A 280 5.79 3.95 6.19
CA HIS A 280 6.35 2.62 6.03
C HIS A 280 6.07 2.02 4.65
N ARG A 281 4.82 2.04 4.19
CA ARG A 281 4.42 1.54 2.87
C ARG A 281 5.15 2.23 1.72
N ARG A 282 5.49 3.50 1.89
CA ARG A 282 6.35 4.23 0.95
C ARG A 282 7.76 3.63 0.87
N GLY A 283 8.34 3.26 2.01
CA GLY A 283 9.60 2.53 2.06
C GLY A 283 9.50 1.17 1.40
N GLU A 284 8.44 0.41 1.68
CA GLU A 284 8.20 -0.92 1.10
C GLU A 284 8.06 -0.86 -0.42
N ALA A 285 7.33 0.13 -0.93
CA ALA A 285 7.14 0.33 -2.36
C ALA A 285 8.47 0.63 -3.08
N GLN A 286 9.33 1.46 -2.47
CA GLN A 286 10.64 1.77 -3.04
C GLN A 286 11.62 0.59 -2.93
N ALA A 287 11.62 -0.12 -1.80
CA ALA A 287 12.43 -1.32 -1.63
C ALA A 287 12.03 -2.41 -2.64
N SER A 288 10.72 -2.61 -2.83
CA SER A 288 10.18 -3.56 -3.81
C SER A 288 10.50 -3.14 -5.25
N ALA A 289 10.44 -1.85 -5.58
CA ALA A 289 10.86 -1.36 -6.89
C ALA A 289 12.36 -1.53 -7.15
N ALA A 290 13.20 -1.45 -6.10
CA ALA A 290 14.64 -1.68 -6.19
C ALA A 290 15.00 -3.16 -6.32
N ALA A 291 14.26 -4.06 -5.64
CA ALA A 291 14.48 -5.51 -5.73
C ALA A 291 14.11 -6.11 -7.11
N ASN A 292 13.27 -5.42 -7.88
CA ASN A 292 12.83 -5.84 -9.22
C ASN A 292 13.66 -5.21 -10.36
N ARG A 293 14.79 -4.57 -10.06
CA ARG A 293 15.75 -4.03 -11.04
C ARG A 293 17.00 -4.88 -11.08
#